data_AF-A0A370DS42-F1
#
_entry.id   AF-A0A370DS42-F1
#
_cell.length_a   1.000
_cell.length_b   1.000
_cell.length_c   1.000
_cell.angle_alpha   90.00
_cell.angle_beta   90.00
_cell.angle_gamma   90.00
#
_symmetry.space_group_name_H-M   'P 1'
#
loop_
_entity.id
_entity.type
_entity.pdbx_description
1 polymer ?
#
loop_
_entity_poly.entity_id
_entity_poly.type
_entity_poly.pdbx_seq_one_letter_code
_entity_poly.pdbx_strand_id
1 'polypeptide(L)'
;MATQSSKQQKGLMKRLKESFSGLAQCKELDLKKAYLLEDKKVRLQMENYPIQLNVGPDGKTLHIYPERPMNHSQKGFQTGRYIMFDPKSYYKGVSGFLPINEGKKIILGKGNAAQKDLLNLPQNIAERHLSIVNDNGSLVFKNLDAKHHACISPLLKDKQLHRINKWRLAKLKRLRSIFGGPVKMLPADDALSMIRRVNKVMEKEAYRVEDDSGQPGGVVELPPGTTPILLGDLHTKADNLLVILSQSGFLKELKKGNAALVILGDAVHCEDTGKLERMESSILIMDLIFKLKLRFPRQVFYLRGNHDSFSEEIGKQGVPQGMLWEKALVKIRGKAYRNEMARFYEQLPYIAYSKNFIACHAGPPTRSTSRQELVNIRQHPKLIREVTQNRIRRPNSPSGYFRREVKKFRKYFDLAPDTPVIVGHTPMTSDDTLWENVGDIDNHYVIYASNDQWVGVMAQVGGRLYPFHYPVEHLIPLINAIEN
;
A
#
# COMPACT_ATOMS: atom_id res chain seq x y z
N MET A 1 -45.20 -43.40 16.41
CA MET A 1 -44.67 -42.12 15.90
C MET A 1 -44.61 -41.05 17.00
N ALA A 2 -43.81 -41.23 18.06
CA ALA A 2 -43.73 -40.25 19.15
C ALA A 2 -42.30 -40.04 19.73
N THR A 3 -41.29 -40.70 19.18
CA THR A 3 -39.91 -40.69 19.74
C THR A 3 -38.88 -39.97 18.86
N GLN A 4 -39.22 -39.57 17.64
CA GLN A 4 -38.34 -38.78 16.75
C GLN A 4 -38.51 -37.25 16.93
N SER A 5 -39.68 -36.77 17.37
CA SER A 5 -39.94 -35.34 17.55
C SER A 5 -39.18 -34.73 18.75
N SER A 6 -39.01 -35.49 19.85
CA SER A 6 -38.34 -34.99 21.06
C SER A 6 -36.81 -34.87 20.93
N LYS A 7 -36.17 -35.69 20.07
CA LYS A 7 -34.73 -35.58 19.76
C LYS A 7 -34.41 -34.40 18.84
N GLN A 8 -35.28 -34.09 17.88
CA GLN A 8 -35.13 -32.91 17.01
C GLN A 8 -35.35 -31.60 17.79
N GLN A 9 -36.33 -31.52 18.69
CA GLN A 9 -36.52 -30.36 19.57
C GLN A 9 -35.34 -30.11 20.53
N LYS A 10 -34.75 -31.18 21.10
CA LYS A 10 -33.56 -31.05 21.95
C LYS A 10 -32.31 -30.59 21.18
N GLY A 11 -32.16 -31.01 19.92
CA GLY A 11 -31.08 -30.55 19.04
C GLY A 11 -31.24 -29.08 18.61
N LEU A 12 -32.47 -28.64 18.36
CA LEU A 12 -32.81 -27.23 18.07
C LEU A 12 -32.62 -26.32 19.30
N MET A 13 -33.07 -26.75 20.48
CA MET A 13 -32.80 -26.03 21.74
C MET A 13 -31.32 -26.01 22.10
N LYS A 14 -30.55 -27.05 21.77
CA LYS A 14 -29.09 -27.07 21.99
C LYS A 14 -28.37 -26.14 21.00
N ARG A 15 -28.77 -26.10 19.73
CA ARG A 15 -28.27 -25.13 18.75
C ARG A 15 -28.67 -23.69 19.10
N LEU A 16 -29.90 -23.45 19.56
CA LEU A 16 -30.33 -22.16 20.10
C LEU A 16 -29.52 -21.79 21.34
N LYS A 17 -29.31 -22.72 22.30
CA LYS A 17 -28.45 -22.49 23.47
C LYS A 17 -26.98 -22.29 23.10
N GLU A 18 -26.47 -22.89 22.03
CA GLU A 18 -25.10 -22.64 21.53
C GLU A 18 -25.01 -21.27 20.85
N SER A 19 -26.02 -20.87 20.06
CA SER A 19 -26.17 -19.51 19.53
C SER A 19 -26.36 -18.43 20.62
N PHE A 20 -26.96 -18.82 21.76
CA PHE A 20 -27.16 -17.97 22.93
C PHE A 20 -26.13 -18.19 24.05
N SER A 21 -25.18 -19.12 23.92
CA SER A 21 -24.10 -19.34 24.91
C SER A 21 -23.08 -18.20 24.91
N GLY A 22 -23.15 -17.33 23.90
CA GLY A 22 -22.48 -16.04 23.85
C GLY A 22 -23.11 -14.96 24.75
N LEU A 23 -24.29 -15.20 25.34
CA LEU A 23 -24.97 -14.33 26.32
C LEU A 23 -24.28 -14.35 27.70
N ALA A 24 -22.96 -14.19 27.75
CA ALA A 24 -22.44 -13.38 28.84
C ALA A 24 -23.11 -12.00 28.66
N GLN A 25 -23.76 -11.45 29.69
CA GLN A 25 -24.35 -10.11 29.66
C GLN A 25 -23.38 -9.14 28.97
N CYS A 26 -23.66 -8.84 27.70
CA CYS A 26 -22.88 -7.88 26.95
C CYS A 26 -23.43 -6.53 27.37
N LYS A 27 -22.66 -5.80 28.19
CA LYS A 27 -23.09 -4.49 28.65
C LYS A 27 -23.01 -3.54 27.47
N GLU A 28 -24.15 -3.03 27.04
CA GLU A 28 -24.20 -1.95 26.06
C GLU A 28 -23.84 -0.64 26.75
N LEU A 29 -22.97 0.13 26.12
CA LEU A 29 -22.44 1.36 26.66
C LEU A 29 -22.49 2.47 25.61
N ASP A 30 -23.18 3.55 25.96
CA ASP A 30 -23.02 4.86 25.35
C ASP A 30 -21.90 5.61 26.09
N LEU A 31 -20.76 5.78 25.43
CA LEU A 31 -19.52 6.22 26.06
C LEU A 31 -19.48 7.75 26.15
N LYS A 32 -19.92 8.30 27.29
CA LYS A 32 -19.87 9.75 27.60
C LYS A 32 -18.64 10.18 28.40
N LYS A 33 -18.03 9.23 29.11
CA LYS A 33 -16.84 9.43 29.97
C LYS A 33 -15.95 8.19 29.92
N ALA A 34 -14.79 8.25 30.56
CA ALA A 34 -13.92 7.10 30.69
C ALA A 34 -14.63 5.91 31.35
N TYR A 35 -14.35 4.70 30.86
CA TYR A 35 -14.91 3.46 31.34
C TYR A 35 -13.80 2.41 31.49
N LEU A 36 -13.71 1.79 32.67
CA LEU A 36 -12.76 0.71 32.96
C LEU A 36 -13.33 -0.62 32.47
N LEU A 37 -12.57 -1.32 31.64
CA LEU A 37 -12.94 -2.65 31.14
C LEU A 37 -12.57 -3.71 32.18
N GLU A 38 -13.55 -4.03 33.03
CA GLU A 38 -13.54 -5.19 33.92
C GLU A 38 -13.68 -6.50 33.11
N ASP A 39 -14.11 -7.60 33.74
CA ASP A 39 -14.11 -8.94 33.12
C ASP A 39 -15.29 -9.20 32.17
N LYS A 40 -16.29 -8.31 32.16
CA LYS A 40 -17.49 -8.43 31.31
C LYS A 40 -17.22 -7.94 29.88
N LYS A 41 -17.95 -8.52 28.92
CA LYS A 41 -17.99 -8.00 27.55
C LYS A 41 -18.72 -6.65 27.54
N VAL A 42 -18.15 -5.67 26.85
CA VAL A 42 -18.75 -4.34 26.67
C VAL A 42 -18.91 -4.08 25.19
N ARG A 43 -20.13 -3.77 24.74
CA ARG A 43 -20.41 -3.32 23.37
C ARG A 43 -20.57 -1.81 23.39
N LEU A 44 -19.79 -1.11 22.58
CA LEU A 44 -19.95 0.32 22.38
C LEU A 44 -20.98 0.59 21.29
N GLN A 45 -22.00 1.37 21.64
CA GLN A 45 -22.85 2.01 20.64
C GLN A 45 -22.11 3.27 20.17
N MET A 46 -21.40 3.16 19.04
CA MET A 46 -20.58 4.25 18.51
C MET A 46 -21.29 4.92 17.33
N GLU A 47 -21.53 6.23 17.41
CA GLU A 47 -21.95 7.05 16.27
C GLU A 47 -20.74 7.51 15.43
N ASN A 48 -19.81 6.59 15.13
CA ASN A 48 -18.61 6.89 14.33
C ASN A 48 -17.75 8.04 14.88
N TYR A 49 -17.62 8.15 16.21
CA TYR A 49 -16.63 9.01 16.85
C TYR A 49 -15.38 8.19 17.25
N PRO A 50 -14.18 8.80 17.27
CA PRO A 50 -12.98 8.12 17.74
C PRO A 50 -12.96 7.89 19.26
N ILE A 51 -12.23 6.87 19.69
CA ILE A 51 -12.02 6.56 21.10
C ILE A 51 -10.53 6.45 21.43
N GLN A 52 -10.21 6.69 22.70
CA GLN A 52 -8.92 6.39 23.28
C GLN A 52 -9.02 5.09 24.08
N LEU A 53 -7.98 4.28 23.95
CA LEU A 53 -7.77 3.04 24.66
C LEU A 53 -6.45 3.14 25.43
N ASN A 54 -6.49 2.96 26.75
CA ASN A 54 -5.30 2.85 27.60
C ASN A 54 -5.12 1.38 27.97
N VAL A 55 -3.95 0.79 27.66
CA VAL A 55 -3.66 -0.64 27.82
C VAL A 55 -2.34 -0.89 28.54
N GLY A 56 -2.24 -2.03 29.20
CA GLY A 56 -1.06 -2.48 29.92
C GLY A 56 -0.75 -1.68 31.20
N PRO A 57 0.28 -2.11 31.96
CA PRO A 57 0.64 -1.51 33.25
C PRO A 57 1.06 -0.05 33.16
N ASP A 58 1.73 0.34 32.07
CA ASP A 58 2.24 1.71 31.88
C ASP A 58 1.19 2.68 31.31
N GLY A 59 -0.07 2.22 31.16
CA GLY A 59 -1.15 3.03 30.59
C GLY A 59 -0.88 3.45 29.14
N LYS A 60 -0.33 2.55 28.31
CA LYS A 60 -0.05 2.81 26.89
C LYS A 60 -1.31 3.31 26.19
N THR A 61 -1.25 4.54 25.67
CA THR A 61 -2.35 5.15 24.93
C THR A 61 -2.35 4.69 23.47
N LEU A 62 -3.50 4.22 23.01
CA LEU A 62 -3.84 3.93 21.62
C LEU A 62 -5.12 4.69 21.26
N HIS A 63 -5.26 5.08 20.00
CA HIS A 63 -6.49 5.68 19.48
C HIS A 63 -7.12 4.72 18.47
N ILE A 64 -8.45 4.62 18.49
CA ILE A 64 -9.24 3.89 17.50
C ILE A 64 -10.12 4.91 16.80
N TYR A 65 -9.93 5.05 15.48
CA TYR A 65 -10.70 5.95 14.64
C TYR A 65 -11.53 5.16 13.62
N PRO A 66 -12.77 5.57 13.33
CA PRO A 66 -13.47 5.06 12.16
C PRO A 66 -12.67 5.46 10.90
N GLU A 67 -12.42 4.49 10.01
CA GLU A 67 -11.73 4.77 8.75
C GLU A 67 -12.76 5.33 7.75
N ARG A 68 -12.68 6.64 7.51
CA ARG A 68 -13.60 7.36 6.64
C ARG A 68 -12.84 7.94 5.45
N PRO A 69 -13.17 7.55 4.21
CA PRO A 69 -12.65 8.19 3.00
C PRO A 69 -12.83 9.72 3.02
N MET A 70 -11.85 10.47 2.52
CA MET A 70 -11.89 11.94 2.54
C MET A 70 -13.04 12.53 1.71
N ASN A 71 -13.46 11.82 0.66
CA ASN A 71 -14.54 12.21 -0.23
C ASN A 71 -15.95 11.89 0.32
N HIS A 72 -16.07 11.29 1.51
CA HIS A 72 -17.36 10.99 2.12
C HIS A 72 -17.78 12.09 3.11
N SER A 73 -19.09 12.34 3.22
CA SER A 73 -19.66 13.20 4.27
C SER A 73 -19.46 12.57 5.65
N GLN A 74 -19.45 13.38 6.71
CA GLN A 74 -19.43 12.86 8.08
C GLN A 74 -20.84 12.52 8.56
N LYS A 75 -21.84 13.27 8.09
CA LYS A 75 -23.23 13.09 8.48
C LYS A 75 -23.77 11.77 7.92
N GLY A 76 -24.23 10.88 8.79
CA GLY A 76 -24.81 9.59 8.41
C GLY A 76 -23.80 8.55 7.88
N PHE A 77 -22.49 8.83 7.94
CA PHE A 77 -21.49 7.83 7.58
C PHE A 77 -21.49 6.72 8.62
N GLN A 78 -21.61 5.46 8.17
CA GLN A 78 -21.43 4.27 9.00
C GLN A 78 -20.14 3.58 8.57
N THR A 79 -19.25 3.30 9.52
CA THR A 79 -18.02 2.58 9.22
C THR A 79 -18.18 1.08 9.46
N GLY A 80 -17.73 0.28 8.49
CA GLY A 80 -17.44 -1.14 8.69
C GLY A 80 -16.00 -1.40 9.13
N ARG A 81 -15.16 -0.35 9.25
CA ARG A 81 -13.72 -0.53 9.48
C ARG A 81 -13.13 0.57 10.36
N TYR A 82 -12.43 0.16 11.41
CA TYR A 82 -11.69 1.07 12.28
C TYR A 82 -10.19 0.89 12.09
N ILE A 83 -9.41 1.93 12.40
CA ILE A 83 -7.96 1.86 12.50
C ILE A 83 -7.53 2.14 13.93
N MET A 84 -6.69 1.28 14.48
CA MET A 84 -6.07 1.43 15.79
C MET A 84 -4.60 1.80 15.63
N PHE A 85 -4.13 2.85 16.30
CA PHE A 85 -2.76 3.32 16.18
C PHE A 85 -2.26 4.01 17.46
N ASP A 86 -0.94 4.17 17.57
CA ASP A 86 -0.31 4.96 18.62
C ASP A 86 -0.32 6.47 18.25
N PRO A 87 -1.08 7.32 18.95
CA PRO A 87 -1.19 8.73 18.60
C PRO A 87 0.10 9.53 18.83
N LYS A 88 1.07 9.00 19.59
CA LYS A 88 2.38 9.65 19.81
C LYS A 88 3.27 9.55 18.58
N SER A 89 3.20 8.46 17.83
CA SER A 89 4.01 8.21 16.63
C SER A 89 3.26 8.50 15.32
N TYR A 90 1.95 8.23 15.27
CA TYR A 90 1.16 8.20 14.02
C TYR A 90 1.21 9.49 13.19
N TYR A 91 1.25 10.64 13.85
CA TYR A 91 1.26 11.95 13.18
C TYR A 91 2.67 12.51 12.92
N LYS A 92 3.74 11.79 13.32
CA LYS A 92 5.12 12.31 13.32
C LYS A 92 5.98 11.82 12.16
N GLY A 93 5.77 10.60 11.67
CA GLY A 93 6.59 9.98 10.63
C GLY A 93 5.87 8.79 10.00
N VAL A 94 6.61 7.90 9.32
CA VAL A 94 6.04 6.63 8.84
C VAL A 94 5.70 5.76 10.04
N SER A 95 4.43 5.42 10.17
CA SER A 95 3.88 4.73 11.34
C SER A 95 2.90 3.66 10.92
N GLY A 96 2.81 2.61 11.75
CA GLY A 96 1.83 1.55 11.60
C GLY A 96 0.45 1.90 12.14
N PHE A 97 -0.50 1.03 11.80
CA PHE A 97 -1.82 0.94 12.41
C PHE A 97 -2.30 -0.52 12.28
N LEU A 98 -3.31 -0.90 13.04
CA LEU A 98 -4.03 -2.17 12.87
C LEU A 98 -5.46 -1.91 12.40
N PRO A 99 -5.90 -2.49 11.27
CA PRO A 99 -7.28 -2.43 10.85
C PRO A 99 -8.16 -3.36 11.70
N ILE A 100 -9.34 -2.89 12.08
CA ILE A 100 -10.41 -3.65 12.75
C ILE A 100 -11.58 -3.75 11.78
N ASN A 101 -11.50 -4.72 10.87
CA ASN A 101 -12.52 -4.95 9.84
C ASN A 101 -13.77 -5.60 10.43
N GLU A 102 -14.91 -5.35 9.82
CA GLU A 102 -16.19 -5.99 10.15
C GLU A 102 -16.07 -7.52 10.21
N GLY A 103 -16.71 -8.11 11.23
CA GLY A 103 -16.68 -9.54 11.50
C GLY A 103 -15.33 -10.06 12.00
N LYS A 104 -14.29 -9.22 12.12
CA LYS A 104 -12.96 -9.65 12.59
C LYS A 104 -12.78 -9.42 14.09
N LYS A 105 -12.00 -10.32 14.68
CA LYS A 105 -11.55 -10.28 16.07
C LYS A 105 -10.06 -10.05 16.13
N ILE A 106 -9.64 -9.09 16.94
CA ILE A 106 -8.25 -8.82 17.28
C ILE A 106 -8.05 -9.21 18.74
N ILE A 107 -6.93 -9.89 19.02
CA ILE A 107 -6.43 -10.08 20.37
C ILE A 107 -5.17 -9.23 20.48
N LEU A 108 -5.29 -8.12 21.19
CA LEU A 108 -4.21 -7.17 21.46
C LEU A 108 -3.31 -7.73 22.57
N GLY A 109 -2.00 -7.71 22.35
CA GLY A 109 -1.00 -8.09 23.36
C GLY A 109 0.36 -8.35 22.75
N LYS A 110 1.35 -8.75 23.56
CA LYS A 110 2.71 -9.04 23.05
C LYS A 110 2.84 -10.36 22.30
N GLY A 111 1.79 -11.19 22.27
CA GLY A 111 1.79 -12.47 21.56
C GLY A 111 1.88 -12.34 20.03
N ASN A 112 1.75 -11.12 19.48
CA ASN A 112 1.91 -10.85 18.06
C ASN A 112 2.98 -9.77 17.83
N ALA A 113 4.10 -10.15 17.22
CA ALA A 113 5.23 -9.26 16.97
C ALA A 113 4.87 -8.05 16.09
N ALA A 114 3.99 -8.22 15.09
CA ALA A 114 3.56 -7.10 14.25
C ALA A 114 2.79 -6.05 15.06
N GLN A 115 1.96 -6.45 16.03
CA GLN A 115 1.26 -5.49 16.89
C GLN A 115 2.24 -4.67 17.74
N LYS A 116 3.31 -5.32 18.25
CA LYS A 116 4.36 -4.63 19.01
C LYS A 116 5.00 -3.53 18.19
N ASP A 117 5.38 -3.84 16.95
CA ASP A 117 6.08 -2.92 16.06
C ASP A 117 5.15 -1.81 15.53
N LEU A 118 3.91 -2.14 15.16
CA LEU A 118 2.96 -1.19 14.58
C LEU A 118 2.33 -0.24 15.61
N LEU A 119 2.16 -0.68 16.86
CA LEU A 119 1.50 0.09 17.93
C LEU A 119 2.45 0.55 19.04
N ASN A 120 3.74 0.23 18.94
CA ASN A 120 4.74 0.47 19.99
C ASN A 120 4.25 -0.05 21.36
N LEU A 121 3.80 -1.30 21.42
CA LEU A 121 3.31 -1.90 22.67
C LEU A 121 4.47 -2.12 23.66
N PRO A 122 4.26 -1.86 24.96
CA PRO A 122 5.32 -2.02 25.95
C PRO A 122 5.61 -3.52 26.19
N GLN A 123 6.85 -3.86 26.54
CA GLN A 123 7.27 -5.27 26.66
C GLN A 123 6.57 -6.01 27.82
N ASN A 124 6.15 -5.26 28.84
CA ASN A 124 5.46 -5.77 30.03
C ASN A 124 3.95 -5.98 29.82
N ILE A 125 3.37 -5.66 28.64
CA ILE A 125 1.97 -5.97 28.36
C ILE A 125 1.75 -7.49 28.40
N ALA A 126 0.56 -7.94 28.81
CA ALA A 126 0.20 -9.35 28.75
C ALA A 126 0.25 -9.88 27.30
N GLU A 127 0.50 -11.19 27.16
CA GLU A 127 0.52 -11.86 25.86
C GLU A 127 -0.83 -11.71 25.14
N ARG A 128 -1.91 -11.84 25.91
CA ARG A 128 -3.29 -11.61 25.49
C ARG A 128 -3.92 -10.63 26.47
N HIS A 129 -3.94 -9.36 26.11
CA HIS A 129 -4.36 -8.29 27.00
C HIS A 129 -5.83 -7.90 26.79
N LEU A 130 -6.24 -7.68 25.55
CA LEU A 130 -7.58 -7.21 25.22
C LEU A 130 -8.12 -7.85 23.95
N SER A 131 -9.35 -8.35 23.98
CA SER A 131 -10.09 -8.76 22.78
C SER A 131 -10.93 -7.60 22.27
N ILE A 132 -10.86 -7.33 20.97
CA ILE A 132 -11.69 -6.35 20.25
C ILE A 132 -12.35 -7.05 19.07
N VAL A 133 -13.68 -6.94 18.95
CA VAL A 133 -14.45 -7.47 17.82
C VAL A 133 -15.20 -6.32 17.18
N ASN A 134 -15.21 -6.25 15.85
CA ASN A 134 -16.10 -5.36 15.11
C ASN A 134 -17.33 -6.16 14.66
N ASP A 135 -18.45 -5.91 15.31
CA ASP A 135 -19.75 -6.57 15.14
C ASP A 135 -20.70 -5.59 14.45
N ASN A 136 -20.79 -5.66 13.12
CA ASN A 136 -21.58 -4.76 12.27
C ASN A 136 -21.36 -3.27 12.57
N GLY A 137 -20.09 -2.85 12.61
CA GLY A 137 -19.69 -1.47 12.92
C GLY A 137 -19.68 -1.13 14.41
N SER A 138 -20.20 -1.99 15.29
CA SER A 138 -20.12 -1.82 16.75
C SER A 138 -18.89 -2.52 17.32
N LEU A 139 -18.10 -1.82 18.12
CA LEU A 139 -16.91 -2.40 18.74
C LEU A 139 -17.26 -3.09 20.06
N VAL A 140 -16.93 -4.38 20.17
CA VAL A 140 -17.10 -5.19 21.38
C VAL A 140 -15.74 -5.50 22.01
N PHE A 141 -15.59 -5.10 23.27
CA PHE A 141 -14.37 -5.25 24.05
C PHE A 141 -14.52 -6.32 25.11
N LYS A 142 -13.45 -7.06 25.38
CA LYS A 142 -13.34 -7.95 26.53
C LYS A 142 -11.92 -7.95 27.06
N ASN A 143 -11.75 -7.56 28.32
CA ASN A 143 -10.47 -7.66 29.00
C ASN A 143 -10.04 -9.13 29.14
N LEU A 144 -8.77 -9.42 28.89
CA LEU A 144 -8.21 -10.78 28.97
C LEU A 144 -7.09 -10.87 30.02
N ASP A 145 -6.50 -9.74 30.41
CA ASP A 145 -5.46 -9.63 31.44
C ASP A 145 -6.09 -9.43 32.82
N ALA A 146 -5.93 -10.41 33.71
CA ALA A 146 -6.49 -10.35 35.06
C ALA A 146 -5.77 -9.36 35.99
N LYS A 147 -4.59 -8.84 35.60
CA LYS A 147 -3.78 -7.95 36.45
C LYS A 147 -3.90 -6.48 36.06
N HIS A 148 -3.98 -6.21 34.76
CA HIS A 148 -4.03 -4.84 34.24
C HIS A 148 -5.24 -4.68 33.34
N HIS A 149 -6.22 -3.91 33.81
CA HIS A 149 -7.43 -3.62 33.04
C HIS A 149 -7.18 -2.53 32.01
N ALA A 150 -7.80 -2.69 30.83
CA ALA A 150 -7.85 -1.63 29.83
C ALA A 150 -8.91 -0.57 30.19
N CYS A 151 -8.70 0.67 29.77
CA CYS A 151 -9.69 1.74 29.91
C CYS A 151 -10.01 2.34 28.54
N ILE A 152 -11.29 2.58 28.27
CA ILE A 152 -11.77 3.23 27.05
C ILE A 152 -12.36 4.59 27.38
N SER A 153 -12.16 5.58 26.52
CA SER A 153 -12.67 6.94 26.70
C SER A 153 -13.05 7.55 25.35
N PRO A 154 -14.11 8.36 25.27
CA PRO A 154 -14.53 8.96 24.01
C PRO A 154 -13.66 10.17 23.69
N LEU A 155 -13.38 10.42 22.42
CA LEU A 155 -12.61 11.57 21.96
C LEU A 155 -13.52 12.60 21.28
N LEU A 156 -14.30 13.32 22.09
CA LEU A 156 -15.41 14.16 21.62
C LEU A 156 -15.04 15.62 21.31
N LYS A 157 -13.83 16.07 21.66
CA LYS A 157 -13.42 17.45 21.33
C LYS A 157 -13.22 17.58 19.82
N ASP A 158 -13.63 18.69 19.21
CA ASP A 158 -13.48 18.94 17.75
C ASP A 158 -12.06 18.69 17.22
N LYS A 159 -11.05 19.09 18.00
CA LYS A 159 -9.63 18.86 17.65
C LYS A 159 -9.29 17.37 17.52
N GLN A 160 -9.98 16.50 18.25
CA GLN A 160 -9.80 15.06 18.24
C GLN A 160 -10.71 14.40 17.19
N LEU A 161 -11.99 14.76 17.15
CA LEU A 161 -12.97 14.24 16.19
C LEU A 161 -12.46 14.35 14.74
N HIS A 162 -11.94 15.51 14.37
CA HIS A 162 -11.53 15.79 12.99
C HIS A 162 -10.03 15.72 12.75
N ARG A 163 -9.25 15.17 13.70
CA ARG A 163 -7.78 15.23 13.65
C ARG A 163 -7.20 14.62 12.37
N ILE A 164 -7.61 13.39 12.03
CA ILE A 164 -7.14 12.69 10.82
C ILE A 164 -7.53 13.47 9.57
N ASN A 165 -8.79 13.93 9.48
CA ASN A 165 -9.28 14.66 8.30
C ASN A 165 -8.55 16.00 8.11
N LYS A 166 -8.36 16.78 9.18
CA LYS A 166 -7.59 18.04 9.13
C LYS A 166 -6.14 17.80 8.71
N TRP A 167 -5.53 16.74 9.26
CA TRP A 167 -4.16 16.35 8.91
C TRP A 167 -4.03 15.90 7.44
N ARG A 168 -4.95 15.08 6.96
CA ARG A 168 -5.04 14.62 5.57
C ARG A 168 -5.28 15.78 4.61
N LEU A 169 -6.22 16.67 4.92
CA LEU A 169 -6.49 17.87 4.10
C LEU A 169 -5.25 18.75 3.96
N ALA A 170 -4.47 18.95 5.04
CA ALA A 170 -3.22 19.69 4.96
C ALA A 170 -2.19 19.04 4.01
N LYS A 171 -2.17 17.71 3.91
CA LYS A 171 -1.33 16.99 2.93
C LYS A 171 -1.85 17.15 1.51
N LEU A 172 -3.16 17.12 1.29
CA LEU A 172 -3.75 17.38 -0.04
C LEU A 172 -3.41 18.80 -0.52
N LYS A 173 -3.50 19.81 0.37
CA LYS A 173 -3.01 21.18 0.09
C LYS A 173 -1.53 21.18 -0.31
N ARG A 174 -0.70 20.39 0.40
CA ARG A 174 0.72 20.29 0.07
C ARG A 174 0.97 19.59 -1.26
N LEU A 175 0.21 18.54 -1.59
CA LEU A 175 0.29 17.85 -2.88
C LEU A 175 -0.07 18.79 -4.03
N ARG A 176 -1.14 19.57 -3.89
CA ARG A 176 -1.50 20.63 -4.84
C ARG A 176 -0.35 21.59 -5.12
N SER A 177 0.32 22.06 -4.06
CA SER A 177 1.50 22.92 -4.17
C SER A 177 2.67 22.22 -4.88
N ILE A 178 2.92 20.93 -4.58
CA ILE A 178 3.97 20.14 -5.24
C ILE A 178 3.69 19.95 -6.72
N PHE A 179 2.44 19.73 -7.10
CA PHE A 179 2.03 19.58 -8.50
C PHE A 179 1.87 20.91 -9.25
N GLY A 180 2.12 22.05 -8.58
CA GLY A 180 2.05 23.38 -9.20
C GLY A 180 0.63 23.86 -9.46
N GLY A 181 -0.35 23.41 -8.68
CA GLY A 181 -1.76 23.79 -8.82
C GLY A 181 -2.68 22.57 -8.98
N PRO A 182 -3.81 22.72 -9.71
CA PRO A 182 -4.74 21.62 -9.95
C PRO A 182 -4.07 20.40 -10.60
N VAL A 183 -4.52 19.22 -10.20
CA VAL A 183 -4.20 17.95 -10.84
C VAL A 183 -4.99 17.85 -12.15
N LYS A 184 -4.30 18.14 -13.24
CA LYS A 184 -4.76 18.03 -14.63
C LYS A 184 -3.57 17.77 -15.55
N MET A 185 -3.83 17.31 -16.77
CA MET A 185 -2.79 17.17 -17.79
C MET A 185 -2.13 18.53 -18.03
N LEU A 186 -0.81 18.52 -18.17
CA LEU A 186 -0.07 19.72 -18.56
C LEU A 186 -0.40 20.14 -20.00
N PRO A 187 -0.13 21.38 -20.42
CA PRO A 187 -0.01 21.75 -21.84
C PRO A 187 1.16 21.04 -22.53
N ALA A 188 1.13 20.93 -23.87
CA ALA A 188 2.13 20.18 -24.64
C ALA A 188 3.57 20.70 -24.45
N ASP A 189 3.78 22.01 -24.51
CA ASP A 189 5.11 22.63 -24.38
C ASP A 189 5.67 22.46 -22.96
N ASP A 190 4.82 22.64 -21.94
CA ASP A 190 5.19 22.42 -20.54
C ASP A 190 5.58 20.95 -20.29
N ALA A 191 4.81 20.01 -20.85
CA ALA A 191 5.10 18.59 -20.72
C ALA A 191 6.42 18.23 -21.42
N LEU A 192 6.69 18.78 -22.61
CA LEU A 192 7.95 18.57 -23.33
C LEU A 192 9.16 19.13 -22.55
N SER A 193 9.03 20.34 -22.00
CA SER A 193 10.05 20.94 -21.15
C SER A 193 10.31 20.09 -19.90
N MET A 194 9.25 19.59 -19.27
CA MET A 194 9.33 18.74 -18.08
C MET A 194 10.03 17.41 -18.37
N ILE A 195 9.63 16.67 -19.40
CA ILE A 195 10.21 15.35 -19.69
C ILE A 195 11.68 15.44 -20.11
N ARG A 196 12.08 16.50 -20.82
CA ARG A 196 13.50 16.78 -21.10
C ARG A 196 14.32 16.96 -19.82
N ARG A 197 13.77 17.68 -18.84
CA ARG A 197 14.40 17.82 -17.52
C ARG A 197 14.44 16.50 -16.76
N VAL A 198 13.39 15.68 -16.86
CA VAL A 198 13.38 14.34 -16.27
C VAL A 198 14.47 13.48 -16.89
N ASN A 199 14.60 13.45 -18.21
CA ASN A 199 15.65 12.69 -18.88
C ASN A 199 17.05 13.12 -18.44
N LYS A 200 17.30 14.43 -18.27
CA LYS A 200 18.56 14.91 -17.67
C LYS A 200 18.80 14.40 -16.25
N VAL A 201 17.75 14.25 -15.44
CA VAL A 201 17.85 13.61 -14.12
C VAL A 201 18.14 12.11 -14.25
N MET A 202 17.54 11.43 -15.22
CA MET A 202 17.70 10.00 -15.44
C MET A 202 19.12 9.62 -15.92
N GLU A 203 19.78 10.49 -16.70
CA GLU A 203 21.18 10.34 -17.13
C GLU A 203 22.17 10.16 -15.96
N LYS A 204 21.82 10.65 -14.77
CA LYS A 204 22.63 10.55 -13.54
C LYS A 204 21.73 10.29 -12.33
N GLU A 205 20.74 9.40 -12.49
CA GLU A 205 19.76 9.17 -11.44
C GLU A 205 20.44 8.68 -10.15
N ALA A 206 20.10 9.32 -9.04
CA ALA A 206 20.73 9.05 -7.75
C ALA A 206 20.61 7.56 -7.37
N TYR A 207 21.72 7.01 -6.87
CA TYR A 207 21.81 5.63 -6.39
C TYR A 207 21.63 4.54 -7.46
N ARG A 208 21.69 4.91 -8.74
CA ARG A 208 21.86 3.93 -9.81
C ARG A 208 23.28 3.39 -9.74
N VAL A 209 23.39 2.06 -9.70
CA VAL A 209 24.68 1.39 -9.85
C VAL A 209 25.12 1.58 -11.30
N GLU A 210 26.37 2.01 -11.51
CA GLU A 210 26.93 2.20 -12.85
C GLU A 210 27.13 0.85 -13.54
N ASP A 211 26.81 0.81 -14.83
CA ASP A 211 27.12 -0.31 -15.72
C ASP A 211 28.59 -0.26 -16.18
N ASP A 212 29.01 -1.25 -16.98
CA ASP A 212 30.40 -1.38 -17.44
C ASP A 212 30.86 -0.21 -18.33
N SER A 213 29.91 0.60 -18.83
CA SER A 213 30.17 1.80 -19.61
C SER A 213 30.17 3.09 -18.79
N GLY A 214 30.04 2.98 -17.45
CA GLY A 214 29.94 4.12 -16.54
C GLY A 214 28.61 4.86 -16.64
N GLN A 215 27.58 4.25 -17.23
CA GLN A 215 26.24 4.82 -17.34
C GLN A 215 25.32 4.25 -16.24
N PRO A 216 24.18 4.90 -15.90
CA PRO A 216 23.23 4.33 -14.97
C PRO A 216 22.70 2.95 -15.43
N GLY A 217 23.07 1.89 -14.71
CA GLY A 217 22.73 0.50 -15.00
C GLY A 217 21.34 0.09 -14.55
N GLY A 218 20.99 -1.19 -14.60
CA GLY A 218 19.65 -1.72 -14.34
C GLY A 218 19.16 -1.70 -12.88
N VAL A 219 19.99 -1.23 -11.94
CA VAL A 219 19.77 -1.41 -10.50
C VAL A 219 19.84 -0.08 -9.75
N VAL A 220 18.87 0.14 -8.84
CA VAL A 220 18.90 1.19 -7.81
C VAL A 220 19.23 0.55 -6.45
N GLU A 221 20.29 1.03 -5.80
CA GLU A 221 20.67 0.63 -4.43
C GLU A 221 20.30 1.74 -3.44
N LEU A 222 19.21 1.58 -2.69
CA LEU A 222 18.80 2.62 -1.74
C LEU A 222 19.79 2.73 -0.57
N PRO A 223 20.13 3.97 -0.13
CA PRO A 223 21.04 4.16 1.00
C PRO A 223 20.53 3.52 2.30
N PRO A 224 21.44 3.06 3.17
CA PRO A 224 21.09 2.61 4.52
C PRO A 224 20.23 3.64 5.27
N GLY A 225 19.24 3.16 6.02
CA GLY A 225 18.32 4.02 6.79
C GLY A 225 17.21 4.69 5.96
N THR A 226 17.21 4.54 4.64
CA THR A 226 16.08 5.00 3.80
C THR A 226 14.87 4.12 4.04
N THR A 227 13.74 4.72 4.38
CA THR A 227 12.44 4.04 4.53
C THR A 227 11.82 3.78 3.15
N PRO A 228 11.73 2.54 2.65
CA PRO A 228 11.05 2.27 1.39
C PRO A 228 9.53 2.41 1.52
N ILE A 229 8.92 2.90 0.44
CA ILE A 229 7.48 2.94 0.18
C ILE A 229 7.32 2.30 -1.20
N LEU A 230 6.92 1.03 -1.25
CA LEU A 230 6.86 0.24 -2.49
C LEU A 230 5.42 0.16 -2.99
N LEU A 231 5.21 0.52 -4.25
CA LEU A 231 3.91 0.60 -4.90
C LEU A 231 3.92 -0.24 -6.18
N GLY A 232 2.94 -1.14 -6.32
CA GLY A 232 2.80 -1.98 -7.50
C GLY A 232 2.18 -1.25 -8.69
N ASP A 233 1.64 -2.04 -9.63
CA ASP A 233 1.05 -1.58 -10.88
C ASP A 233 -0.07 -0.59 -10.63
N LEU A 234 -0.05 0.54 -11.35
CA LEU A 234 -0.97 1.65 -11.14
C LEU A 234 -2.02 1.77 -12.26
N HIS A 235 -1.73 1.30 -13.49
CA HIS A 235 -2.65 1.27 -14.63
C HIS A 235 -3.61 2.46 -14.73
N THR A 236 -3.04 3.66 -14.65
CA THR A 236 -3.68 4.97 -14.77
C THR A 236 -4.53 5.43 -13.57
N LYS A 237 -4.49 4.72 -12.43
CA LYS A 237 -5.14 5.11 -11.16
C LYS A 237 -4.38 6.21 -10.42
N ALA A 238 -4.39 7.42 -10.98
CA ALA A 238 -3.76 8.60 -10.38
C ALA A 238 -4.26 8.91 -8.96
N ASP A 239 -5.55 8.69 -8.68
CA ASP A 239 -6.11 8.80 -7.33
C ASP A 239 -5.41 7.87 -6.33
N ASN A 240 -5.07 6.64 -6.72
CA ASN A 240 -4.42 5.67 -5.83
C ASN A 240 -3.01 6.13 -5.46
N LEU A 241 -2.26 6.71 -6.40
CA LEU A 241 -0.98 7.37 -6.11
C LEU A 241 -1.15 8.52 -5.09
N LEU A 242 -2.20 9.34 -5.26
CA LEU A 242 -2.50 10.46 -4.36
C LEU A 242 -2.93 9.99 -2.96
N VAL A 243 -3.67 8.87 -2.88
CA VAL A 243 -4.02 8.21 -1.61
C VAL A 243 -2.74 7.88 -0.90
N ILE A 244 -1.83 7.12 -1.50
CA ILE A 244 -0.57 6.73 -0.86
C ILE A 244 0.23 7.95 -0.43
N LEU A 245 0.43 8.95 -1.30
CA LEU A 245 1.18 10.14 -0.92
C LEU A 245 0.56 10.93 0.25
N SER A 246 -0.75 10.84 0.45
CA SER A 246 -1.45 11.50 1.57
C SER A 246 -1.61 10.62 2.81
N GLN A 247 -1.27 9.33 2.76
CA GLN A 247 -1.29 8.43 3.91
C GLN A 247 -0.03 8.51 4.77
N SER A 248 -0.15 8.13 6.05
CA SER A 248 0.97 8.02 7.02
C SER A 248 1.92 9.23 7.01
N GLY A 249 3.18 9.08 7.41
CA GLY A 249 4.20 10.11 7.25
C GLY A 249 4.82 10.19 5.86
N PHE A 250 4.30 9.48 4.85
CA PHE A 250 4.99 9.22 3.58
C PHE A 250 5.50 10.49 2.89
N LEU A 251 4.62 11.44 2.55
CA LEU A 251 5.04 12.70 1.92
C LEU A 251 6.00 13.53 2.80
N LYS A 252 5.83 13.46 4.12
CA LYS A 252 6.70 14.20 5.06
C LYS A 252 8.12 13.63 5.03
N GLU A 253 8.28 12.32 5.06
CA GLU A 253 9.59 11.68 5.06
C GLU A 253 10.25 11.71 3.67
N LEU A 254 9.47 11.68 2.57
CA LEU A 254 9.98 12.00 1.22
C LEU A 254 10.60 13.40 1.18
N LYS A 255 9.90 14.41 1.72
CA LYS A 255 10.41 15.79 1.77
C LYS A 255 11.68 15.95 2.62
N LYS A 256 11.83 15.14 3.66
CA LYS A 256 13.04 15.15 4.52
C LYS A 256 14.21 14.37 3.89
N GLY A 257 13.94 13.55 2.88
CA GLY A 257 14.94 12.65 2.31
C GLY A 257 15.16 11.36 3.09
N ASN A 258 14.27 11.04 4.04
CA ASN A 258 14.38 9.84 4.88
C ASN A 258 13.63 8.63 4.30
N ALA A 259 12.79 8.84 3.29
CA ALA A 259 12.03 7.79 2.63
C ALA A 259 12.24 7.84 1.12
N ALA A 260 11.98 6.71 0.46
CA ALA A 260 11.97 6.60 -0.98
C ALA A 260 10.69 5.90 -1.46
N LEU A 261 9.98 6.53 -2.40
CA LEU A 261 8.89 5.95 -3.16
C LEU A 261 9.48 5.18 -4.34
N VAL A 262 9.18 3.89 -4.40
CA VAL A 262 9.53 3.02 -5.53
C VAL A 262 8.24 2.50 -6.14
N ILE A 263 7.95 2.92 -7.36
CA ILE A 263 6.84 2.42 -8.16
C ILE A 263 7.39 1.30 -9.05
N LEU A 264 6.81 0.10 -8.99
CA LEU A 264 7.39 -1.10 -9.60
C LEU A 264 7.24 -1.20 -11.12
N GLY A 265 6.48 -0.29 -11.74
CA GLY A 265 6.25 -0.24 -13.18
C GLY A 265 4.77 -0.06 -13.49
N ASP A 266 4.42 -0.19 -14.77
CA ASP A 266 3.04 -0.29 -15.27
C ASP A 266 2.10 0.78 -14.69
N ALA A 267 2.55 2.04 -14.70
CA ALA A 267 1.69 3.17 -14.37
C ALA A 267 0.74 3.54 -15.51
N VAL A 268 1.11 3.24 -16.75
CA VAL A 268 0.32 3.51 -17.96
C VAL A 268 -0.61 2.35 -18.31
N HIS A 269 -1.47 2.59 -19.30
CA HIS A 269 -2.43 1.65 -19.87
C HIS A 269 -3.55 1.28 -18.89
N CYS A 270 -4.73 1.86 -19.11
CA CYS A 270 -5.90 1.58 -18.29
C CYS A 270 -6.31 0.11 -18.46
N GLU A 271 -6.69 -0.53 -17.35
CA GLU A 271 -7.17 -1.92 -17.35
C GLU A 271 -8.68 -2.04 -17.08
N ASP A 272 -9.38 -0.93 -16.90
CA ASP A 272 -10.83 -0.93 -16.69
C ASP A 272 -11.55 -1.45 -17.94
N THR A 273 -12.55 -2.32 -17.71
CA THR A 273 -13.43 -2.82 -18.76
C THR A 273 -14.02 -1.67 -19.58
N GLY A 274 -13.88 -1.77 -20.91
CA GLY A 274 -14.39 -0.76 -21.85
C GLY A 274 -13.59 0.55 -21.91
N LYS A 275 -12.43 0.65 -21.23
CA LYS A 275 -11.57 1.84 -21.24
C LYS A 275 -10.13 1.57 -21.67
N LEU A 276 -9.82 0.38 -22.17
CA LEU A 276 -8.45 -0.02 -22.55
C LEU A 276 -7.80 0.91 -23.58
N GLU A 277 -8.59 1.59 -24.42
CA GLU A 277 -8.13 2.53 -25.45
C GLU A 277 -7.90 3.96 -24.93
N ARG A 278 -8.30 4.27 -23.69
CA ARG A 278 -8.19 5.63 -23.12
C ARG A 278 -6.75 5.92 -22.70
N MET A 279 -6.10 6.86 -23.37
CA MET A 279 -4.68 7.15 -23.17
C MET A 279 -4.45 8.44 -22.36
N GLU A 280 -5.45 9.30 -22.22
CA GLU A 280 -5.37 10.56 -21.48
C GLU A 280 -5.06 10.33 -20.00
N SER A 281 -5.59 9.25 -19.41
CA SER A 281 -5.28 8.88 -18.03
C SER A 281 -3.83 8.40 -17.86
N SER A 282 -3.25 7.75 -18.88
CA SER A 282 -1.81 7.44 -18.96
C SER A 282 -0.97 8.72 -19.03
N ILE A 283 -1.40 9.74 -19.79
CA ILE A 283 -0.70 11.04 -19.84
C ILE A 283 -0.74 11.71 -18.47
N LEU A 284 -1.91 11.78 -17.84
CA LEU A 284 -2.08 12.43 -16.55
C LEU A 284 -1.18 11.81 -15.48
N ILE A 285 -1.17 10.48 -15.35
CA ILE A 285 -0.38 9.83 -14.29
C ILE A 285 1.12 10.01 -14.53
N MET A 286 1.58 9.99 -15.78
CA MET A 286 2.98 10.27 -16.10
C MET A 286 3.37 11.72 -15.80
N ASP A 287 2.48 12.69 -16.05
CA ASP A 287 2.73 14.08 -15.64
C ASP A 287 2.93 14.19 -14.11
N LEU A 288 2.17 13.44 -13.31
CA LEU A 288 2.32 13.41 -11.85
C LEU A 288 3.63 12.74 -11.43
N ILE A 289 3.99 11.60 -12.02
CA ILE A 289 5.24 10.88 -11.73
C ILE A 289 6.45 11.75 -12.08
N PHE A 290 6.43 12.44 -13.22
CA PHE A 290 7.49 13.36 -13.63
C PHE A 290 7.63 14.56 -12.71
N LYS A 291 6.52 15.17 -12.27
CA LYS A 291 6.56 16.24 -11.26
C LYS A 291 7.17 15.74 -9.94
N LEU A 292 6.83 14.54 -9.50
CA LEU A 292 7.41 13.92 -8.31
C LEU A 292 8.91 13.65 -8.49
N LYS A 293 9.32 13.11 -9.64
CA LYS A 293 10.73 12.83 -9.94
C LYS A 293 11.57 14.11 -9.94
N LEU A 294 11.09 15.19 -10.56
CA LEU A 294 11.80 16.48 -10.52
C LEU A 294 11.81 17.09 -9.13
N ARG A 295 10.74 16.91 -8.34
CA ARG A 295 10.67 17.47 -6.98
C ARG A 295 11.56 16.74 -5.98
N PHE A 296 11.70 15.43 -6.16
CA PHE A 296 12.35 14.50 -5.24
C PHE A 296 13.28 13.52 -5.99
N PRO A 297 14.31 14.01 -6.70
CA PRO A 297 15.12 13.19 -7.61
C PRO A 297 15.88 12.06 -6.93
N ARG A 298 16.10 12.17 -5.61
CA ARG A 298 16.78 11.18 -4.75
C ARG A 298 15.82 10.31 -3.95
N GLN A 299 14.51 10.48 -4.08
CA GLN A 299 13.52 9.79 -3.25
C GLN A 299 12.38 9.18 -4.08
N VAL A 300 12.28 9.47 -5.38
CA VAL A 300 11.23 8.88 -6.24
C VAL A 300 11.91 8.10 -7.36
N PHE A 301 11.58 6.82 -7.44
CA PHE A 301 12.11 5.86 -8.40
C PHE A 301 10.94 5.17 -9.10
N TYR A 302 11.00 5.11 -10.44
CA TYR A 302 10.05 4.38 -11.27
C TYR A 302 10.81 3.24 -11.91
N LEU A 303 10.43 2.00 -11.62
CA LEU A 303 11.03 0.83 -12.26
C LEU A 303 10.35 0.57 -13.61
N ARG A 304 11.05 -0.17 -14.45
CA ARG A 304 10.58 -0.61 -15.75
C ARG A 304 9.57 -1.73 -15.61
N GLY A 305 8.33 -1.48 -15.99
CA GLY A 305 7.32 -2.51 -16.22
C GLY A 305 7.26 -2.99 -17.67
N ASN A 306 6.42 -3.99 -17.95
CA ASN A 306 6.22 -4.49 -19.31
C ASN A 306 5.31 -3.59 -20.15
N HIS A 307 4.49 -2.73 -19.54
CA HIS A 307 3.64 -1.75 -20.22
C HIS A 307 4.40 -0.45 -20.57
N ASP A 308 5.61 -0.26 -20.06
CA ASP A 308 6.36 0.98 -20.23
C ASP A 308 7.02 1.12 -21.60
N SER A 309 6.41 0.72 -22.71
CA SER A 309 6.99 0.95 -24.04
C SER A 309 5.94 1.24 -25.09
N PHE A 310 6.38 1.40 -26.33
CA PHE A 310 5.50 1.49 -27.51
C PHE A 310 5.44 0.18 -28.28
N SER A 311 5.90 -0.93 -27.69
CA SER A 311 5.91 -2.24 -28.34
C SER A 311 4.51 -2.67 -28.77
N GLU A 312 4.40 -3.22 -29.98
CA GLU A 312 3.17 -3.81 -30.52
C GLU A 312 2.71 -5.04 -29.74
N GLU A 313 3.63 -5.68 -29.00
CA GLU A 313 3.31 -6.80 -28.10
C GLU A 313 2.50 -6.37 -26.86
N ILE A 314 2.46 -5.06 -26.55
CA ILE A 314 1.66 -4.54 -25.45
C ILE A 314 0.22 -4.42 -25.92
N GLY A 315 -0.59 -5.43 -25.56
CA GLY A 315 -2.02 -5.41 -25.77
C GLY A 315 -2.78 -6.16 -24.70
N LYS A 316 -4.07 -5.82 -24.59
CA LYS A 316 -5.00 -6.47 -23.67
C LYS A 316 -6.34 -6.65 -24.36
N GLN A 317 -6.89 -7.87 -24.32
CA GLN A 317 -8.19 -8.20 -24.94
C GLN A 317 -8.30 -7.74 -26.41
N GLY A 318 -7.22 -7.91 -27.19
CA GLY A 318 -7.17 -7.51 -28.61
C GLY A 318 -6.92 -6.02 -28.85
N VAL A 319 -6.89 -5.18 -27.80
CA VAL A 319 -6.57 -3.76 -27.92
C VAL A 319 -5.05 -3.56 -27.92
N PRO A 320 -4.44 -3.01 -28.98
CA PRO A 320 -2.99 -2.82 -29.10
C PRO A 320 -2.55 -1.55 -28.33
N GLN A 321 -2.56 -1.61 -27.00
CA GLN A 321 -2.35 -0.46 -26.13
C GLN A 321 -1.01 0.25 -26.38
N GLY A 322 0.08 -0.46 -26.68
CA GLY A 322 1.38 0.15 -26.98
C GLY A 322 1.35 1.06 -28.21
N MET A 323 0.69 0.63 -29.28
CA MET A 323 0.54 1.43 -30.51
C MET A 323 -0.41 2.62 -30.30
N LEU A 324 -1.51 2.41 -29.55
CA LEU A 324 -2.44 3.49 -29.21
C LEU A 324 -1.76 4.54 -28.32
N TRP A 325 -0.90 4.10 -27.41
CA TRP A 325 -0.12 4.98 -26.55
C TRP A 325 0.80 5.89 -27.36
N GLU A 326 1.55 5.32 -28.30
CA GLU A 326 2.41 6.09 -29.20
C GLU A 326 1.61 7.13 -30.00
N LYS A 327 0.52 6.70 -30.64
CA LYS A 327 -0.35 7.58 -31.45
C LYS A 327 -0.94 8.71 -30.62
N ALA A 328 -1.40 8.40 -29.40
CA ALA A 328 -1.95 9.40 -28.48
C ALA A 328 -0.91 10.44 -28.08
N LEU A 329 0.32 10.03 -27.78
CA LEU A 329 1.40 10.97 -27.47
C LEU A 329 1.74 11.87 -28.65
N VAL A 330 1.85 11.33 -29.88
CA VAL A 330 2.10 12.16 -31.07
C VAL A 330 0.97 13.16 -31.27
N LYS A 331 -0.29 12.73 -31.13
CA LYS A 331 -1.47 13.58 -31.31
C LYS A 331 -1.59 14.68 -30.26
N ILE A 332 -1.36 14.36 -28.97
CA ILE A 332 -1.63 15.27 -27.84
C ILE A 332 -0.40 16.08 -27.45
N ARG A 333 0.80 15.50 -27.56
CA ARG A 333 2.07 16.06 -27.07
C ARG A 333 3.09 16.37 -28.18
N GLY A 334 2.84 15.89 -29.41
CA GLY A 334 3.76 16.03 -30.53
C GLY A 334 4.88 14.98 -30.55
N LYS A 335 5.50 14.83 -31.73
CA LYS A 335 6.55 13.82 -31.99
C LYS A 335 7.78 14.00 -31.09
N ALA A 336 8.15 15.25 -30.78
CA ALA A 336 9.28 15.54 -29.89
C ALA A 336 9.07 14.95 -28.49
N TYR A 337 7.86 15.10 -27.92
CA TYR A 337 7.55 14.51 -26.62
C TYR A 337 7.57 12.99 -26.67
N ARG A 338 6.96 12.38 -27.70
CA ARG A 338 6.99 10.91 -27.89
C ARG A 338 8.42 10.38 -27.88
N ASN A 339 9.36 11.06 -28.55
CA ASN A 339 10.76 10.65 -28.57
C ASN A 339 11.43 10.77 -27.21
N GLU A 340 11.17 11.85 -26.47
CA GLU A 340 11.66 11.97 -25.08
C GLU A 340 11.04 10.92 -24.15
N MET A 341 9.80 10.50 -24.41
CA MET A 341 9.16 9.40 -23.68
C MET A 341 9.82 8.05 -23.98
N ALA A 342 10.15 7.75 -25.25
CA ALA A 342 10.93 6.57 -25.61
C ALA A 342 12.29 6.56 -24.89
N ARG A 343 12.97 7.71 -24.88
CA ARG A 343 14.24 7.89 -24.18
C ARG A 343 14.11 7.73 -22.66
N PHE A 344 13.03 8.22 -22.07
CA PHE A 344 12.75 8.03 -20.64
C PHE A 344 12.63 6.54 -20.32
N TYR A 345 11.86 5.84 -21.15
CA TYR A 345 11.61 4.41 -21.05
C TYR A 345 12.90 3.57 -21.12
N GLU A 346 13.82 3.87 -22.04
CA GLU A 346 15.13 3.20 -22.17
C GLU A 346 16.06 3.43 -20.95
N GLN A 347 15.81 4.50 -20.19
CA GLN A 347 16.62 4.86 -19.02
C GLN A 347 16.14 4.23 -17.71
N LEU A 348 14.96 3.62 -17.68
CA LEU A 348 14.39 3.08 -16.44
C LEU A 348 15.24 1.96 -15.82
N PRO A 349 15.41 1.94 -14.49
CA PRO A 349 15.96 0.78 -13.78
C PRO A 349 14.94 -0.35 -13.72
N TYR A 350 15.40 -1.56 -13.48
CA TYR A 350 14.56 -2.77 -13.42
C TYR A 350 14.40 -3.30 -12.01
N ILE A 351 15.37 -3.01 -11.15
CA ILE A 351 15.46 -3.54 -9.79
C ILE A 351 15.75 -2.39 -8.83
N ALA A 352 15.06 -2.39 -7.69
CA ALA A 352 15.43 -1.58 -6.53
C ALA A 352 15.66 -2.48 -5.33
N TYR A 353 16.70 -2.20 -4.55
CA TYR A 353 16.95 -2.97 -3.34
C TYR A 353 17.61 -2.14 -2.24
N SER A 354 17.62 -2.70 -1.03
CA SER A 354 18.43 -2.30 0.11
C SER A 354 18.74 -3.54 0.94
N LYS A 355 19.40 -3.38 2.10
CA LYS A 355 19.56 -4.50 3.06
C LYS A 355 18.22 -5.07 3.56
N ASN A 356 17.12 -4.32 3.44
CA ASN A 356 15.82 -4.69 4.02
C ASN A 356 14.80 -5.19 3.00
N PHE A 357 15.07 -5.10 1.70
CA PHE A 357 14.17 -5.59 0.65
C PHE A 357 14.87 -5.69 -0.70
N ILE A 358 14.29 -6.45 -1.62
CA ILE A 358 14.56 -6.38 -3.06
C ILE A 358 13.26 -6.41 -3.85
N ALA A 359 13.18 -5.61 -4.90
CA ALA A 359 11.97 -5.50 -5.71
C ALA A 359 12.27 -5.36 -7.21
N CYS A 360 11.38 -5.91 -8.03
CA CYS A 360 11.33 -5.73 -9.49
C CYS A 360 9.86 -5.76 -9.95
N HIS A 361 9.62 -5.49 -11.23
CA HIS A 361 8.24 -5.44 -11.75
C HIS A 361 7.51 -6.77 -11.64
N ALA A 362 8.07 -7.89 -12.14
CA ALA A 362 7.31 -9.13 -12.28
C ALA A 362 7.87 -10.31 -11.48
N GLY A 363 9.16 -10.58 -11.60
CA GLY A 363 9.75 -11.78 -10.99
C GLY A 363 11.27 -11.83 -11.05
N PRO A 364 11.90 -12.67 -10.22
CA PRO A 364 13.32 -12.94 -10.34
C PRO A 364 13.65 -13.62 -11.70
N PRO A 365 14.91 -13.49 -12.17
CA PRO A 365 15.41 -14.26 -13.31
C PRO A 365 15.30 -15.77 -13.06
N THR A 366 14.91 -16.52 -14.08
CA THR A 366 14.87 -17.99 -14.05
C THR A 366 16.16 -18.62 -14.55
N ARG A 367 16.90 -17.90 -15.39
CA ARG A 367 18.25 -18.30 -15.81
C ARG A 367 19.28 -18.07 -14.71
N SER A 368 20.39 -18.78 -14.83
CA SER A 368 21.58 -18.44 -14.03
C SER A 368 22.08 -17.06 -14.45
N THR A 369 22.37 -16.22 -13.47
CA THR A 369 22.88 -14.87 -13.71
C THR A 369 23.69 -14.37 -12.51
N SER A 370 24.15 -13.13 -12.55
CA SER A 370 24.91 -12.45 -11.50
C SER A 370 24.38 -11.03 -11.25
N ARG A 371 24.84 -10.41 -10.15
CA ARG A 371 24.61 -8.98 -9.91
C ARG A 371 25.09 -8.12 -11.08
N GLN A 372 26.27 -8.42 -11.60
CA GLN A 372 26.90 -7.61 -12.66
C GLN A 372 26.09 -7.64 -13.95
N GLU A 373 25.54 -8.79 -14.33
CA GLU A 373 24.65 -8.89 -15.51
C GLU A 373 23.32 -8.16 -15.29
N LEU A 374 22.79 -8.12 -14.06
CA LEU A 374 21.58 -7.36 -13.72
C LEU A 374 21.85 -5.84 -13.67
N VAL A 375 23.06 -5.43 -13.32
CA VAL A 375 23.51 -4.04 -13.48
C VAL A 375 23.67 -3.71 -14.97
N ASN A 376 24.23 -4.61 -15.77
CA ASN A 376 24.41 -4.48 -17.22
C ASN A 376 23.19 -4.93 -18.04
N ILE A 377 21.99 -4.98 -17.46
CA ILE A 377 20.83 -5.69 -18.03
C ILE A 377 20.43 -5.25 -19.45
N ARG A 378 20.81 -4.04 -19.88
CA ARG A 378 20.62 -3.56 -21.26
C ARG A 378 21.32 -4.43 -22.31
N GLN A 379 22.43 -5.07 -21.94
CA GLN A 379 23.16 -6.02 -22.79
C GLN A 379 22.49 -7.41 -22.80
N HIS A 380 21.47 -7.62 -21.97
CA HIS A 380 20.82 -8.91 -21.77
C HIS A 380 19.29 -8.82 -21.97
N PRO A 381 18.78 -8.67 -23.21
CA PRO A 381 17.34 -8.51 -23.48
C PRO A 381 16.45 -9.62 -22.90
N LYS A 382 16.99 -10.83 -22.77
CA LYS A 382 16.26 -11.95 -22.16
C LYS A 382 16.08 -11.76 -20.64
N LEU A 383 17.03 -11.15 -19.94
CA LEU A 383 16.89 -10.80 -18.52
C LEU A 383 15.86 -9.69 -18.33
N ILE A 384 15.84 -8.68 -19.20
CA ILE A 384 14.81 -7.62 -19.25
C ILE A 384 13.42 -8.26 -19.27
N ARG A 385 13.20 -9.21 -20.20
CA ARG A 385 11.92 -9.91 -20.31
C ARG A 385 11.58 -10.68 -19.04
N GLU A 386 12.54 -11.37 -18.45
CA GLU A 386 12.31 -12.13 -17.22
C GLU A 386 11.89 -11.23 -16.05
N VAL A 387 12.62 -10.14 -15.79
CA VAL A 387 12.30 -9.26 -14.64
C VAL A 387 11.02 -8.44 -14.83
N THR A 388 10.53 -8.30 -16.06
CA THR A 388 9.32 -7.55 -16.40
C THR A 388 8.10 -8.41 -16.74
N GLN A 389 8.26 -9.71 -17.01
CA GLN A 389 7.13 -10.56 -17.43
C GLN A 389 7.06 -11.91 -16.72
N ASN A 390 8.10 -12.33 -15.98
CA ASN A 390 8.05 -13.63 -15.33
C ASN A 390 6.93 -13.67 -14.29
N ARG A 391 6.24 -14.81 -14.25
CA ARG A 391 5.19 -15.09 -13.27
C ARG A 391 5.64 -16.22 -12.36
N ILE A 392 5.09 -16.26 -11.16
CA ILE A 392 5.30 -17.41 -10.30
C ILE A 392 4.65 -18.64 -10.95
N ARG A 393 5.37 -19.75 -10.96
CA ARG A 393 4.86 -21.00 -11.51
C ARG A 393 3.66 -21.47 -10.69
N ARG A 394 2.60 -21.91 -11.37
CA ARG A 394 1.39 -22.48 -10.76
C ARG A 394 1.11 -23.86 -11.38
N PRO A 395 0.30 -24.73 -10.75
CA PRO A 395 -0.08 -26.01 -11.36
C PRO A 395 -0.62 -25.87 -12.79
N ASN A 396 -1.40 -24.81 -13.05
CA ASN A 396 -2.02 -24.54 -14.35
C ASN A 396 -1.17 -23.62 -15.26
N SER A 397 0.04 -23.23 -14.84
CA SER A 397 0.98 -22.40 -15.60
C SER A 397 2.41 -22.86 -15.31
N PRO A 398 2.94 -23.85 -16.06
CA PRO A 398 4.16 -24.57 -15.70
C PRO A 398 5.46 -23.80 -15.97
N SER A 399 5.39 -22.66 -16.65
CA SER A 399 6.50 -21.74 -16.86
C SER A 399 6.65 -20.76 -15.69
N GLY A 400 7.82 -20.13 -15.56
CA GLY A 400 8.06 -19.08 -14.57
C GLY A 400 9.01 -19.48 -13.44
N TYR A 401 9.02 -18.66 -12.38
CA TYR A 401 9.94 -18.81 -11.25
C TYR A 401 9.30 -19.54 -10.06
N PHE A 402 10.13 -20.08 -9.18
CA PHE A 402 9.69 -20.68 -7.92
C PHE A 402 10.63 -20.31 -6.76
N ARG A 403 10.51 -21.02 -5.64
CA ARG A 403 11.30 -20.80 -4.41
C ARG A 403 12.81 -20.68 -4.65
N ARG A 404 13.38 -21.44 -5.60
CA ARG A 404 14.82 -21.41 -5.86
C ARG A 404 15.28 -20.08 -6.44
N GLU A 405 14.54 -19.53 -7.40
CA GLU A 405 14.87 -18.26 -8.06
C GLU A 405 14.70 -17.08 -7.09
N VAL A 406 13.68 -17.09 -6.22
CA VAL A 406 13.54 -16.09 -5.15
C VAL A 406 14.76 -16.13 -4.20
N LYS A 407 15.22 -17.34 -3.81
CA LYS A 407 16.44 -17.50 -3.00
C LYS A 407 17.69 -17.03 -3.74
N LYS A 408 17.84 -17.35 -5.02
CA LYS A 408 18.96 -16.88 -5.85
C LYS A 408 18.95 -15.37 -5.99
N PHE A 409 17.79 -14.76 -6.15
CA PHE A 409 17.66 -13.31 -6.28
C PHE A 409 18.16 -12.57 -5.04
N ARG A 410 17.82 -13.06 -3.84
CA ARG A 410 18.43 -12.55 -2.59
C ARG A 410 19.96 -12.69 -2.60
N LYS A 411 20.46 -13.87 -2.99
CA LYS A 411 21.91 -14.16 -3.03
C LYS A 411 22.68 -13.30 -4.03
N TYR A 412 22.11 -12.99 -5.19
CA TYR A 412 22.77 -12.12 -6.18
C TYR A 412 23.07 -10.72 -5.62
N PHE A 413 22.37 -10.29 -4.58
CA PHE A 413 22.56 -8.98 -3.95
C PHE A 413 23.10 -9.07 -2.52
N ASP A 414 23.66 -10.24 -2.14
CA ASP A 414 24.22 -10.48 -0.80
C ASP A 414 23.21 -10.21 0.34
N LEU A 415 21.92 -10.48 0.07
CA LEU A 415 20.84 -10.22 1.02
C LEU A 415 20.59 -11.42 1.94
N ALA A 416 20.13 -11.14 3.16
CA ALA A 416 19.77 -12.16 4.13
C ALA A 416 18.66 -13.09 3.58
N PRO A 417 18.64 -14.39 3.93
CA PRO A 417 17.69 -15.36 3.38
C PRO A 417 16.21 -15.02 3.60
N ASP A 418 15.90 -14.24 4.63
CA ASP A 418 14.58 -13.77 5.02
C ASP A 418 14.25 -12.37 4.47
N THR A 419 15.13 -11.74 3.70
CA THR A 419 14.88 -10.42 3.11
C THR A 419 13.64 -10.44 2.22
N PRO A 420 12.65 -9.55 2.44
CA PRO A 420 11.47 -9.43 1.59
C PRO A 420 11.81 -9.29 0.09
N VAL A 421 11.15 -10.10 -0.74
CA VAL A 421 11.16 -9.98 -2.20
C VAL A 421 9.78 -9.51 -2.63
N ILE A 422 9.71 -8.37 -3.32
CA ILE A 422 8.44 -7.72 -3.68
C ILE A 422 8.36 -7.60 -5.20
N VAL A 423 7.26 -8.05 -5.76
CA VAL A 423 6.97 -7.95 -7.19
C VAL A 423 5.55 -7.43 -7.43
N GLY A 424 5.26 -6.99 -8.65
CA GLY A 424 3.93 -6.63 -9.15
C GLY A 424 3.48 -7.57 -10.27
N HIS A 425 2.95 -7.02 -11.37
CA HIS A 425 2.58 -7.65 -12.64
C HIS A 425 1.46 -8.71 -12.63
N THR A 426 1.34 -9.50 -11.55
CA THR A 426 0.43 -10.64 -11.48
C THR A 426 -0.42 -10.55 -10.23
N PRO A 427 -1.57 -9.85 -10.25
CA PRO A 427 -2.56 -9.99 -9.18
C PRO A 427 -2.89 -11.47 -8.93
N MET A 428 -2.92 -11.91 -7.67
CA MET A 428 -3.22 -13.33 -7.37
C MET A 428 -4.73 -13.62 -7.38
N THR A 429 -5.51 -12.63 -6.93
CA THR A 429 -6.97 -12.59 -6.97
C THR A 429 -7.42 -11.21 -7.44
N SER A 430 -8.71 -11.04 -7.75
CA SER A 430 -9.25 -9.75 -8.21
C SER A 430 -9.70 -8.82 -7.09
N ASP A 431 -9.88 -9.34 -5.88
CA ASP A 431 -10.49 -8.69 -4.72
C ASP A 431 -9.46 -8.12 -3.73
N ASP A 432 -8.17 -8.37 -3.96
CA ASP A 432 -7.10 -7.92 -3.09
C ASP A 432 -6.03 -7.12 -3.86
N THR A 433 -5.08 -6.55 -3.13
CA THR A 433 -3.99 -5.70 -3.62
C THR A 433 -2.63 -6.12 -3.10
N LEU A 434 -2.59 -7.02 -2.13
CA LEU A 434 -1.35 -7.50 -1.56
C LEU A 434 -1.48 -8.96 -1.16
N TRP A 435 -0.53 -9.77 -1.63
CA TRP A 435 -0.48 -11.19 -1.29
C TRP A 435 0.87 -11.51 -0.66
N GLU A 436 0.82 -12.11 0.52
CA GLU A 436 2.00 -12.51 1.29
C GLU A 436 2.33 -13.98 1.06
N ASN A 437 3.62 -14.32 1.18
CA ASN A 437 4.16 -15.68 1.04
C ASN A 437 3.73 -16.40 -0.25
N VAL A 438 3.65 -15.65 -1.35
CA VAL A 438 3.12 -16.14 -2.63
C VAL A 438 3.93 -17.33 -3.15
N GLY A 439 3.23 -18.44 -3.45
CA GLY A 439 3.80 -19.72 -3.87
C GLY A 439 4.47 -20.52 -2.76
N ASP A 440 4.01 -20.32 -1.52
CA ASP A 440 4.57 -20.93 -0.30
C ASP A 440 6.06 -20.55 -0.12
N ILE A 441 6.38 -19.28 -0.37
CA ILE A 441 7.75 -18.76 -0.25
C ILE A 441 7.76 -17.67 0.82
N ASP A 442 8.41 -17.93 1.94
CA ASP A 442 8.51 -16.96 3.02
C ASP A 442 9.08 -15.61 2.54
N ASN A 443 8.42 -14.53 2.96
CA ASN A 443 8.76 -13.15 2.64
C ASN A 443 8.82 -12.87 1.12
N HIS A 444 7.95 -13.53 0.35
CA HIS A 444 7.72 -13.22 -1.05
C HIS A 444 6.34 -12.59 -1.21
N TYR A 445 6.31 -11.36 -1.74
CA TYR A 445 5.13 -10.52 -1.80
C TYR A 445 4.81 -10.14 -3.23
N VAL A 446 3.52 -10.14 -3.53
CA VAL A 446 2.99 -9.53 -4.75
C VAL A 446 2.15 -8.32 -4.35
N ILE A 447 2.40 -7.17 -4.97
CA ILE A 447 1.65 -5.92 -4.71
C ILE A 447 1.02 -5.38 -5.99
N TYR A 448 -0.18 -4.83 -5.86
CA TYR A 448 -0.95 -4.25 -6.95
C TYR A 448 -1.66 -2.99 -6.46
N ALA A 449 -1.55 -1.89 -7.20
CA ALA A 449 -2.06 -0.59 -6.77
C ALA A 449 -3.19 -0.06 -7.65
N SER A 450 -3.73 -0.87 -8.57
CA SER A 450 -4.77 -0.48 -9.52
C SER A 450 -6.15 -1.08 -9.23
N ASN A 451 -6.38 -1.56 -8.00
CA ASN A 451 -7.72 -2.00 -7.58
C ASN A 451 -8.65 -0.79 -7.34
N ASP A 452 -9.96 -0.99 -7.51
CA ASP A 452 -10.99 0.04 -7.40
C ASP A 452 -11.50 0.28 -5.98
N GLN A 453 -11.19 -0.61 -5.04
CA GLN A 453 -11.66 -0.55 -3.65
C GLN A 453 -10.52 -0.28 -2.66
N TRP A 454 -9.36 -0.89 -2.90
CA TRP A 454 -8.20 -0.82 -2.01
C TRP A 454 -6.94 -0.39 -2.76
N VAL A 455 -6.00 0.18 -2.02
CA VAL A 455 -4.65 0.47 -2.48
C VAL A 455 -3.67 -0.22 -1.54
N GLY A 456 -2.93 -1.19 -2.06
CA GLY A 456 -1.87 -1.89 -1.36
C GLY A 456 -0.54 -1.14 -1.45
N VAL A 457 0.18 -1.05 -0.35
CA VAL A 457 1.54 -0.50 -0.30
C VAL A 457 2.37 -1.25 0.74
N MET A 458 3.65 -1.47 0.45
CA MET A 458 4.60 -2.01 1.42
C MET A 458 5.46 -0.86 1.95
N ALA A 459 5.53 -0.68 3.26
CA ALA A 459 6.36 0.35 3.87
C ALA A 459 7.03 -0.10 5.16
N GLN A 460 8.23 0.44 5.42
CA GLN A 460 8.99 0.05 6.61
C GLN A 460 8.49 0.80 7.84
N VAL A 461 8.22 0.06 8.92
CA VAL A 461 7.94 0.59 10.25
C VAL A 461 8.89 -0.07 11.23
N GLY A 462 9.70 0.75 11.93
CA GLY A 462 10.81 0.24 12.72
C GLY A 462 11.82 -0.51 11.82
N GLY A 463 12.17 -1.73 12.19
CA GLY A 463 13.13 -2.56 11.44
C GLY A 463 12.52 -3.46 10.36
N ARG A 464 11.20 -3.43 10.15
CA ARG A 464 10.50 -4.42 9.31
C ARG A 464 9.60 -3.77 8.27
N LEU A 465 9.46 -4.44 7.14
CA LEU A 465 8.56 -4.05 6.06
C LEU A 465 7.17 -4.64 6.33
N TYR A 466 6.14 -3.80 6.25
CA TYR A 466 4.76 -4.20 6.50
C TYR A 466 3.85 -3.88 5.32
N PRO A 467 2.84 -4.73 5.08
CA PRO A 467 1.76 -4.44 4.17
C PRO A 467 0.77 -3.44 4.79
N PHE A 468 0.33 -2.46 4.00
CA PHE A 468 -0.75 -1.55 4.36
C PHE A 468 -1.80 -1.50 3.25
N HIS A 469 -3.06 -1.45 3.68
CA HIS A 469 -4.23 -1.34 2.81
C HIS A 469 -4.96 -0.05 3.14
N TYR A 470 -5.16 0.80 2.15
CA TYR A 470 -5.93 2.03 2.28
C TYR A 470 -7.13 2.00 1.34
N PRO A 471 -8.29 2.54 1.75
CA PRO A 471 -9.42 2.64 0.85
C PRO A 471 -9.06 3.54 -0.34
N VAL A 472 -9.58 3.22 -1.52
CA VAL A 472 -9.54 4.12 -2.67
C VAL A 472 -10.37 5.37 -2.36
N GLU A 473 -9.86 6.52 -2.77
CA GLU A 473 -10.51 7.82 -2.56
C GLU A 473 -10.40 8.64 -3.84
N HIS A 474 -11.49 9.30 -4.24
CA HIS A 474 -11.49 10.24 -5.36
C HIS A 474 -10.91 11.59 -4.92
N LEU A 475 -9.57 11.69 -4.90
CA LEU A 475 -8.83 12.82 -4.37
C LEU A 475 -8.58 13.93 -5.39
N ILE A 476 -8.55 13.63 -6.69
CA ILE A 476 -8.33 14.65 -7.73
C ILE A 476 -9.37 15.78 -7.63
N PRO A 477 -10.71 15.52 -7.58
CA PRO A 477 -11.69 16.59 -7.43
C PRO A 477 -11.50 17.38 -6.12
N LEU A 478 -11.19 16.69 -5.02
CA LEU A 478 -10.94 17.34 -3.74
C LEU A 478 -9.72 18.27 -3.78
N ILE A 479 -8.62 17.82 -4.38
CA ILE A 479 -7.41 18.64 -4.56
C ILE A 479 -7.71 19.85 -5.44
N ASN A 480 -8.46 19.66 -6.52
CA ASN A 480 -8.78 20.74 -7.46
C ASN A 480 -9.73 21.79 -6.87
N ALA A 481 -10.58 21.40 -5.91
CA ALA A 481 -11.46 22.31 -5.18
C ALA A 481 -10.78 23.10 -4.06
N ILE A 482 -9.51 22.81 -3.73
CA ILE A 482 -8.76 23.59 -2.74
C ILE A 482 -8.45 24.97 -3.33
N GLU A 483 -9.08 26.00 -2.77
CA GLU A 483 -8.75 27.41 -3.02
C GLU A 483 -7.30 27.72 -2.57
N ASN A 484 -6.67 28.66 -3.28
CA ASN A 484 -5.27 29.05 -3.04
C ASN A 484 -5.05 29.68 -1.66
#